data_AF-A0AAF0VCH4-F1
#
_entry.id   AF-A0AAF0VCH4-F1
#
_cell.length_a   1.000
_cell.length_b   1.000
_cell.length_c   1.000
_cell.angle_alpha   90.00
_cell.angle_beta   90.00
_cell.angle_gamma   90.00
#
_symmetry.space_group_name_H-M   'P 1'
#
loop_
_entity.id
_entity.type
_entity.pdbx_description
1 polymer ?
#
loop_
_entity_poly.entity_id
_entity_poly.type
_entity_poly.pdbx_seq_one_letter_code
_entity_poly.pdbx_strand_id
1 'polypeptide(L)'
;MKRIRRIIRALDPKADATMGQRERLEAFRIRRAAVLVLVLFLLIASMTSCSVHALLVRMTPNTQTTAQATHSTSAKKPAKKTAKTNQHKTAKKTKPETKQSQEEQAVAKAVSAQSAALGDDEKTAILNKAQETAQNSGKPVTQYHYCIATKGNVGSADEFGNAAFRILNDEHGWPRAGAIFDQSTDGNCDFNLVLSQASEMTSFSPSCSVEYSCRVDNNVIVNDDRWNGGAQQWLAAGGNLARYRTMVINHEVGHRLGHIDNETTCAGEGQLAPLMQEQSMHLDGCKVNEYPLDSELWIG
;
A
#
# COMPACT_ATOMS: atom_id res chain seq x y z
N MET A 1 8.37 -15.05 47.79
CA MET A 1 7.72 -16.10 46.97
C MET A 1 6.50 -15.65 46.17
N LYS A 2 5.50 -14.94 46.75
CA LYS A 2 4.29 -14.49 46.00
C LYS A 2 4.61 -13.58 44.79
N ARG A 3 5.59 -12.67 44.90
CA ARG A 3 6.01 -11.78 43.79
C ARG A 3 6.66 -12.54 42.61
N ILE A 4 7.53 -13.51 42.90
CA ILE A 4 8.20 -14.32 41.87
C ILE A 4 7.19 -15.19 41.10
N ARG A 5 6.22 -15.80 41.80
CA ARG A 5 5.15 -16.59 41.15
C ARG A 5 4.28 -15.74 40.21
N ARG A 6 4.04 -14.46 40.53
CA ARG A 6 3.32 -13.54 39.63
C ARG A 6 4.11 -13.22 38.37
N ILE A 7 5.41 -13.00 38.49
CA ILE A 7 6.29 -12.73 37.33
C ILE A 7 6.33 -13.96 36.41
N ILE A 8 6.53 -15.16 36.98
CA ILE A 8 6.56 -16.41 36.19
C ILE A 8 5.23 -16.63 35.46
N ARG A 9 4.09 -16.42 36.15
CA ARG A 9 2.76 -16.55 35.53
C ARG A 9 2.51 -15.48 34.45
N ALA A 10 3.02 -14.26 34.63
CA ALA A 10 2.91 -13.18 33.64
C ALA A 10 3.72 -13.45 32.36
N LEU A 11 4.81 -14.21 32.47
CA LEU A 11 5.67 -14.60 31.34
C LEU A 11 5.20 -15.88 30.63
N ASP A 12 4.22 -16.60 31.19
CA ASP A 12 3.63 -17.78 30.54
C ASP A 12 2.52 -17.37 29.55
N PRO A 13 2.69 -17.57 28.24
CA PRO A 13 1.69 -17.21 27.23
C PRO A 13 0.40 -18.04 27.35
N LYS A 14 0.45 -19.23 27.98
CA LYS A 14 -0.75 -20.08 28.17
C LYS A 14 -1.63 -19.61 29.33
N ALA A 15 -1.13 -18.70 30.17
CA ALA A 15 -1.87 -18.18 31.32
C ALA A 15 -2.95 -17.15 30.94
N ASP A 16 -2.89 -16.56 29.73
CA ASP A 16 -3.73 -15.43 29.30
C ASP A 16 -5.24 -15.72 29.35
N ALA A 17 -5.64 -16.95 29.02
CA ALA A 17 -7.03 -17.40 29.04
C ALA A 17 -7.65 -17.42 30.46
N THR A 18 -6.83 -17.45 31.51
CA THR A 18 -7.28 -17.58 32.92
C THR A 18 -7.09 -16.31 33.75
N MET A 19 -6.49 -15.26 33.18
CA MET A 19 -6.17 -14.02 33.90
C MET A 19 -7.31 -13.00 33.86
N GLY A 20 -7.57 -12.36 35.00
CA GLY A 20 -8.50 -11.23 35.08
C GLY A 20 -7.97 -9.96 34.39
N GLN A 21 -8.84 -9.01 34.06
CA GLN A 21 -8.47 -7.80 33.29
C GLN A 21 -7.34 -6.97 33.94
N ARG A 22 -7.33 -6.85 35.28
CA ARG A 22 -6.24 -6.18 36.01
C ARG A 22 -4.92 -6.95 35.95
N GLU A 23 -4.96 -8.27 35.98
CA GLU A 23 -3.77 -9.13 35.90
C GLU A 23 -3.16 -9.12 34.50
N ARG A 24 -3.99 -9.04 33.45
CA ARG A 24 -3.53 -8.87 32.07
C ARG A 24 -2.78 -7.55 31.88
N LEU A 25 -3.27 -6.46 32.48
CA LEU A 25 -2.62 -5.15 32.41
C LEU A 25 -1.25 -5.16 33.12
N GLU A 26 -1.15 -5.82 34.27
CA GLU A 26 0.13 -6.03 34.97
C GLU A 26 1.07 -6.95 34.19
N ALA A 27 0.57 -8.03 33.60
CA ALA A 27 1.34 -8.95 32.78
C ALA A 27 1.91 -8.28 31.53
N PHE A 28 1.13 -7.41 30.88
CA PHE A 28 1.58 -6.61 29.74
C PHE A 28 2.76 -5.70 30.11
N ARG A 29 2.69 -5.01 31.25
CA ARG A 29 3.79 -4.17 31.75
C ARG A 29 5.06 -4.98 32.05
N ILE A 30 4.91 -6.17 32.62
CA ILE A 30 6.03 -7.08 32.92
C ILE A 30 6.67 -7.61 31.63
N ARG A 31 5.86 -8.05 30.64
CA ARG A 31 6.34 -8.50 29.33
C ARG A 31 7.10 -7.40 28.59
N ARG A 32 6.56 -6.18 28.57
CA ARG A 32 7.21 -5.01 27.96
C ARG A 32 8.56 -4.69 28.63
N ALA A 33 8.63 -4.73 29.96
CA ALA A 33 9.88 -4.53 30.68
C ALA A 33 10.91 -5.64 30.39
N ALA A 34 10.48 -6.91 30.31
CA ALA A 34 11.36 -8.03 29.97
C ALA A 34 11.94 -7.92 28.55
N VAL A 35 11.12 -7.51 27.57
CA VAL A 35 11.58 -7.26 26.20
C VAL A 35 12.60 -6.13 26.15
N LEU A 36 12.35 -5.01 26.86
CA LEU A 36 13.31 -3.89 26.92
C LEU A 36 14.65 -4.29 27.53
N VAL A 37 14.64 -5.10 28.60
CA VAL A 37 15.88 -5.61 29.23
C VAL A 37 16.63 -6.54 28.27
N LEU A 38 15.92 -7.40 27.54
CA LEU A 38 16.52 -8.32 26.57
C LEU A 38 17.14 -7.56 25.39
N VAL A 39 16.45 -6.55 24.85
CA VAL A 39 16.99 -5.68 23.79
C VAL A 39 18.23 -4.94 24.27
N LEU A 40 18.19 -4.36 25.48
CA LEU A 40 19.35 -3.67 26.05
C LEU A 40 20.54 -4.61 26.22
N PHE A 41 20.31 -5.85 26.69
CA PHE A 41 21.35 -6.86 26.81
C PHE A 41 21.97 -7.24 25.45
N LEU A 42 21.15 -7.41 24.41
CA LEU A 42 21.62 -7.68 23.05
C LEU A 42 22.42 -6.52 22.45
N LEU A 43 22.01 -5.27 22.70
CA LEU A 43 22.76 -4.08 22.27
C LEU A 43 24.13 -4.01 22.94
N ILE A 44 24.20 -4.27 24.26
CA ILE A 44 25.46 -4.30 25.01
C ILE A 44 26.38 -5.42 24.47
N ALA A 45 25.84 -6.62 24.21
CA ALA A 45 26.61 -7.74 23.64
C ALA A 45 27.11 -7.45 22.21
N SER A 46 26.34 -6.72 21.40
CA SER A 46 26.75 -6.30 20.06
C SER A 46 27.91 -5.27 20.11
N MET A 47 27.82 -4.28 21.00
CA MET A 47 28.86 -3.26 21.15
C MET A 47 30.20 -3.82 21.64
N THR A 48 30.20 -4.87 22.46
CA THR A 48 31.46 -5.53 22.88
C THR A 48 32.09 -6.38 21.77
N SER A 49 31.30 -6.85 20.79
CA SER A 49 31.81 -7.60 19.62
C SER A 49 32.50 -6.69 18.59
N CYS A 50 32.10 -5.43 18.45
CA CYS A 50 32.72 -4.47 17.51
C CYS A 50 34.14 -4.05 17.92
N SER A 51 34.49 -4.13 19.20
CA SER A 51 35.80 -3.72 19.71
C SER A 51 36.93 -4.70 19.37
N VAL A 52 36.63 -5.92 18.92
CA VAL A 52 37.64 -6.97 18.67
C VAL A 52 38.05 -7.05 17.18
N HIS A 53 37.27 -6.50 16.25
CA HIS A 53 37.57 -6.57 14.80
C HIS A 53 38.33 -5.36 14.23
N ALA A 54 38.47 -4.26 14.99
CA ALA A 54 39.07 -3.03 14.49
C ALA A 54 40.62 -3.01 14.48
N LEU A 55 41.31 -4.05 14.98
CA LEU A 55 42.76 -4.03 15.15
C LEU A 55 43.57 -4.85 14.10
N LEU A 56 42.94 -5.49 13.11
CA LEU A 56 43.65 -6.43 12.20
C LEU A 56 43.62 -6.09 10.70
N VAL A 57 43.00 -5.00 10.27
CA VAL A 57 42.94 -4.63 8.83
C VAL A 57 43.58 -3.27 8.57
N ARG A 58 44.89 -3.14 8.81
CA ARG A 58 45.71 -2.03 8.29
C ARG A 58 47.16 -2.45 8.06
N MET A 59 47.43 -3.40 7.16
CA MET A 59 48.74 -3.52 6.49
C MET A 59 48.59 -4.21 5.13
N THR A 60 48.67 -3.44 4.04
CA THR A 60 49.48 -3.69 2.82
C THR A 60 49.14 -2.64 1.74
N PRO A 61 50.12 -1.93 1.13
CA PRO A 61 49.92 -1.02 0.02
C PRO A 61 50.08 -1.71 -1.35
N ASN A 62 49.30 -1.24 -2.34
CA ASN A 62 49.26 -1.75 -3.73
C ASN A 62 50.20 -0.93 -4.64
N THR A 63 51.04 -1.59 -5.43
CA THR A 63 52.01 -0.97 -6.35
C THR A 63 51.48 -0.95 -7.78
N GLN A 64 51.61 0.21 -8.44
CA GLN A 64 51.31 0.45 -9.86
C GLN A 64 52.24 -0.34 -10.79
N THR A 65 51.75 -0.74 -11.97
CA THR A 65 52.58 -0.78 -13.18
C THR A 65 51.71 -0.53 -14.42
N THR A 66 52.08 0.52 -15.15
CA THR A 66 51.55 0.97 -16.44
C THR A 66 52.39 0.36 -17.56
N ALA A 67 51.79 -0.03 -18.68
CA ALA A 67 52.50 -0.21 -19.95
C ALA A 67 51.64 0.28 -21.11
N GLN A 68 52.14 1.32 -21.78
CA GLN A 68 51.66 1.91 -23.04
C GLN A 68 52.24 1.17 -24.25
N ALA A 69 51.52 1.22 -25.39
CA ALA A 69 52.08 1.39 -26.74
C ALA A 69 50.93 1.75 -27.72
N THR A 70 50.73 3.02 -28.06
CA THR A 70 51.07 3.69 -29.36
C THR A 70 50.30 3.15 -30.59
N HIS A 71 49.29 3.89 -31.07
CA HIS A 71 49.31 4.96 -32.10
C HIS A 71 49.42 4.47 -33.56
N SER A 72 48.41 4.83 -34.38
CA SER A 72 48.51 5.31 -35.78
C SER A 72 47.10 5.40 -36.40
N THR A 73 46.50 6.60 -36.48
CA THR A 73 46.45 7.55 -37.61
C THR A 73 45.44 7.24 -38.72
N SER A 74 44.54 8.22 -38.90
CA SER A 74 43.46 8.39 -39.87
C SER A 74 43.96 8.80 -41.27
N ALA A 75 43.28 8.39 -42.35
CA ALA A 75 42.91 9.27 -43.49
C ALA A 75 42.13 8.59 -44.65
N LYS A 76 41.08 9.31 -45.11
CA LYS A 76 40.56 9.54 -46.48
C LYS A 76 39.78 8.46 -47.30
N LYS A 77 38.43 8.61 -47.33
CA LYS A 77 37.50 9.07 -48.42
C LYS A 77 37.76 8.66 -49.91
N PRO A 78 36.78 8.80 -50.85
CA PRO A 78 35.41 8.23 -51.04
C PRO A 78 35.18 7.59 -52.45
N ALA A 79 34.05 6.88 -52.70
CA ALA A 79 33.31 6.94 -53.99
C ALA A 79 31.99 6.12 -54.05
N LYS A 80 30.87 6.87 -54.09
CA LYS A 80 29.66 6.83 -54.95
C LYS A 80 29.19 5.55 -55.73
N LYS A 81 27.84 5.47 -55.80
CA LYS A 81 26.90 4.75 -56.70
C LYS A 81 26.43 3.38 -56.16
N THR A 82 25.16 2.97 -56.18
CA THR A 82 24.01 3.30 -57.05
C THR A 82 22.71 2.95 -56.32
N ALA A 83 21.64 3.69 -56.59
CA ALA A 83 20.28 3.39 -56.17
C ALA A 83 19.75 2.09 -56.82
N LYS A 84 19.00 1.29 -56.05
CA LYS A 84 17.86 0.51 -56.56
C LYS A 84 16.74 0.46 -55.52
N THR A 85 15.65 1.11 -55.89
CA THR A 85 14.30 0.98 -55.40
C THR A 85 13.90 -0.49 -55.31
N ASN A 86 13.34 -0.91 -54.18
CA ASN A 86 12.37 -2.00 -54.15
C ASN A 86 11.29 -1.66 -53.13
N GLN A 87 10.13 -1.31 -53.67
CA GLN A 87 8.87 -1.30 -52.95
C GLN A 87 8.61 -2.72 -52.44
N HIS A 88 8.39 -2.87 -51.15
CA HIS A 88 7.66 -4.01 -50.62
C HIS A 88 6.48 -3.48 -49.82
N LYS A 89 5.28 -3.74 -50.37
CA LYS A 89 3.99 -3.54 -49.70
C LYS A 89 4.04 -4.20 -48.34
N THR A 90 3.93 -3.41 -47.28
CA THR A 90 3.72 -3.93 -45.92
C THR A 90 2.29 -4.46 -45.86
N ALA A 91 2.14 -5.76 -46.11
CA ALA A 91 0.94 -6.49 -45.74
C ALA A 91 0.74 -6.33 -44.24
N LYS A 92 -0.40 -5.78 -43.85
CA LYS A 92 -0.93 -5.71 -42.49
C LYS A 92 -1.02 -7.15 -41.94
N LYS A 93 0.05 -7.59 -41.28
CA LYS A 93 0.11 -8.88 -40.60
C LYS A 93 -0.35 -8.63 -39.18
N THR A 94 -1.60 -8.96 -38.89
CA THR A 94 -2.14 -9.01 -37.52
C THR A 94 -1.24 -9.91 -36.70
N LYS A 95 -0.52 -9.31 -35.74
CA LYS A 95 0.36 -10.01 -34.79
C LYS A 95 -0.51 -10.83 -33.84
N PRO A 96 -0.16 -12.08 -33.51
CA PRO A 96 -0.84 -12.81 -32.45
C PRO A 96 -0.64 -12.05 -31.13
N GLU A 97 -1.72 -11.69 -30.46
CA GLU A 97 -1.70 -11.11 -29.11
C GLU A 97 -1.08 -12.13 -28.15
N THR A 98 0.06 -11.77 -27.56
CA THR A 98 0.68 -12.55 -26.48
C THR A 98 -0.20 -12.44 -25.23
N LYS A 99 -0.31 -13.50 -24.41
CA LYS A 99 -1.09 -13.54 -23.15
C LYS A 99 -0.85 -12.30 -22.24
N GLN A 100 0.38 -11.80 -22.19
CA GLN A 100 0.76 -10.59 -21.44
C GLN A 100 0.07 -9.31 -21.96
N SER A 101 -0.12 -9.19 -23.27
CA SER A 101 -0.82 -8.05 -23.89
C SER A 101 -2.32 -8.05 -23.57
N GLN A 102 -2.92 -9.23 -23.37
CA GLN A 102 -4.35 -9.34 -23.03
C GLN A 102 -4.61 -8.99 -21.57
N GLU A 103 -3.71 -9.41 -20.67
CA GLU A 103 -3.76 -9.06 -19.25
C GLU A 103 -3.61 -7.54 -19.06
N GLU A 104 -2.64 -6.92 -19.72
CA GLU A 104 -2.44 -5.47 -19.67
C GLU A 104 -3.67 -4.68 -20.19
N GLN A 105 -4.27 -5.13 -21.30
CA GLN A 105 -5.52 -4.53 -21.79
C GLN A 105 -6.68 -4.71 -20.83
N ALA A 106 -6.80 -5.87 -20.18
CA ALA A 106 -7.84 -6.11 -19.18
C ALA A 106 -7.67 -5.20 -17.95
N VAL A 107 -6.44 -5.01 -17.49
CA VAL A 107 -6.13 -4.08 -16.39
C VAL A 107 -6.45 -2.64 -16.81
N ALA A 108 -6.03 -2.20 -17.99
CA ALA A 108 -6.35 -0.87 -18.50
C ALA A 108 -7.86 -0.63 -18.58
N LYS A 109 -8.62 -1.62 -19.09
CA LYS A 109 -10.08 -1.55 -19.14
C LYS A 109 -10.71 -1.46 -17.74
N ALA A 110 -10.20 -2.21 -16.76
CA ALA A 110 -10.68 -2.14 -15.39
C ALA A 110 -10.40 -0.78 -14.75
N VAL A 111 -9.20 -0.22 -14.95
CA VAL A 111 -8.84 1.13 -14.49
C VAL A 111 -9.75 2.19 -15.12
N SER A 112 -9.98 2.13 -16.43
CA SER A 112 -10.90 3.04 -17.12
C SER A 112 -12.34 2.90 -16.63
N ALA A 113 -12.80 1.67 -16.34
CA ALA A 113 -14.14 1.44 -15.82
C ALA A 113 -14.34 2.02 -14.41
N GLN A 114 -13.32 1.93 -13.54
CA GLN A 114 -13.35 2.54 -12.21
C GLN A 114 -13.55 4.06 -12.31
N SER A 115 -12.84 4.71 -13.23
CA SER A 115 -12.85 6.18 -13.39
C SER A 115 -13.97 6.73 -14.28
N ALA A 116 -14.72 5.87 -14.98
CA ALA A 116 -15.76 6.28 -15.92
C ALA A 116 -16.83 7.16 -15.26
N ALA A 117 -17.37 8.13 -16.01
CA ALA A 117 -18.46 8.98 -15.54
C ALA A 117 -19.63 8.15 -14.99
N LEU A 118 -20.16 8.57 -13.84
CA LEU A 118 -21.30 7.96 -13.18
C LEU A 118 -22.57 8.78 -13.45
N GLY A 119 -23.57 8.17 -14.08
CA GLY A 119 -24.92 8.74 -14.16
C GLY A 119 -25.69 8.55 -12.85
N ASP A 120 -26.74 9.34 -12.64
CA ASP A 120 -27.53 9.31 -11.40
C ASP A 120 -28.16 7.93 -11.12
N ASP A 121 -28.63 7.24 -12.16
CA ASP A 121 -29.17 5.88 -12.05
C ASP A 121 -28.11 4.87 -11.60
N GLU A 122 -26.87 5.00 -12.09
CA GLU A 122 -25.75 4.11 -11.70
C GLU A 122 -25.32 4.40 -10.26
N LYS A 123 -25.24 5.68 -9.86
CA LYS A 123 -24.97 6.07 -8.47
C LYS A 123 -26.02 5.50 -7.53
N THR A 124 -27.29 5.63 -7.89
CA THR A 124 -28.43 5.11 -7.12
C THR A 124 -28.35 3.59 -6.99
N ALA A 125 -28.03 2.87 -8.08
CA ALA A 125 -27.88 1.42 -8.05
C ALA A 125 -26.73 0.96 -7.12
N ILE A 126 -25.57 1.63 -7.18
CA ILE A 126 -24.43 1.36 -6.31
C ILE A 126 -24.79 1.60 -4.84
N LEU A 127 -25.41 2.74 -4.52
CA LEU A 127 -25.82 3.05 -3.14
C LEU A 127 -26.87 2.08 -2.62
N ASN A 128 -27.85 1.70 -3.43
CA ASN A 128 -28.84 0.70 -3.05
C ASN A 128 -28.17 -0.65 -2.72
N LYS A 129 -27.15 -1.03 -3.49
CA LYS A 129 -26.41 -2.27 -3.25
C LYS A 129 -25.56 -2.21 -1.98
N ALA A 130 -24.89 -1.10 -1.73
CA ALA A 130 -24.17 -0.85 -0.48
C ALA A 130 -25.12 -0.85 0.72
N GLN A 131 -26.29 -0.21 0.58
CA GLN A 131 -27.33 -0.14 1.61
C GLN A 131 -27.89 -1.52 1.96
N GLU A 132 -28.17 -2.36 0.95
CA GLU A 132 -28.56 -3.77 1.15
C GLU A 132 -27.46 -4.54 1.89
N THR A 133 -26.21 -4.40 1.46
CA THR A 133 -25.06 -5.08 2.08
C THR A 133 -24.88 -4.66 3.54
N ALA A 134 -24.97 -3.37 3.82
CA ALA A 134 -24.88 -2.81 5.17
C ALA A 134 -26.02 -3.29 6.09
N GLN A 135 -27.25 -3.34 5.59
CA GLN A 135 -28.39 -3.88 6.34
C GLN A 135 -28.23 -5.38 6.64
N ASN A 136 -27.68 -6.14 5.69
CA ASN A 136 -27.46 -7.58 5.83
C ASN A 136 -26.22 -7.93 6.69
N SER A 137 -25.37 -6.95 7.01
CA SER A 137 -24.15 -7.16 7.80
C SER A 137 -24.40 -7.52 9.27
N GLY A 138 -25.60 -7.21 9.79
CA GLY A 138 -25.93 -7.34 11.21
C GLY A 138 -25.26 -6.29 12.11
N LYS A 139 -24.63 -5.26 11.53
CA LYS A 139 -23.96 -4.15 12.24
C LYS A 139 -24.79 -2.87 12.16
N PRO A 140 -24.57 -1.88 13.05
CA PRO A 140 -25.17 -0.56 12.91
C PRO A 140 -24.82 0.06 11.55
N VAL A 141 -25.84 0.53 10.83
CA VAL A 141 -25.64 1.24 9.56
C VAL A 141 -25.25 2.67 9.86
N THR A 142 -24.14 3.13 9.26
CA THR A 142 -23.65 4.51 9.36
C THR A 142 -23.38 5.05 7.96
N GLN A 143 -23.96 6.20 7.64
CA GLN A 143 -23.70 6.91 6.40
C GLN A 143 -22.64 7.98 6.64
N TYR A 144 -21.62 8.01 5.79
CA TYR A 144 -20.55 8.99 5.77
C TYR A 144 -20.67 9.87 4.53
N HIS A 145 -20.56 11.17 4.71
CA HIS A 145 -20.44 12.15 3.63
C HIS A 145 -18.97 12.52 3.43
N TYR A 146 -18.45 12.41 2.21
CA TYR A 146 -17.06 12.79 1.92
C TYR A 146 -16.97 13.77 0.76
N CYS A 147 -15.99 14.66 0.83
CA CYS A 147 -15.68 15.59 -0.25
C CYS A 147 -14.46 15.13 -1.03
N ILE A 148 -14.48 15.27 -2.35
CA ILE A 148 -13.28 15.10 -3.18
C ILE A 148 -12.49 16.39 -3.20
N ALA A 149 -11.18 16.29 -2.98
CA ALA A 149 -10.25 17.39 -3.13
C ALA A 149 -8.99 16.97 -3.90
N THR A 150 -8.23 17.95 -4.38
CA THR A 150 -6.94 17.73 -5.03
C THR A 150 -5.88 18.66 -4.46
N LYS A 151 -4.61 18.25 -4.54
CA LYS A 151 -3.48 19.10 -4.17
C LYS A 151 -2.29 18.91 -5.11
N GLY A 152 -1.79 20.02 -5.64
CA GLY A 152 -0.70 20.01 -6.63
C GLY A 152 -1.19 19.68 -8.04
N ASN A 153 -0.26 19.33 -8.93
CA ASN A 153 -0.58 18.93 -10.30
C ASN A 153 -0.89 17.43 -10.34
N VAL A 154 -2.16 17.08 -10.34
CA VAL A 154 -2.68 15.70 -10.33
C VAL A 154 -3.67 15.46 -11.47
N GLY A 155 -4.14 14.23 -11.60
CA GLY A 155 -5.19 13.85 -12.54
C GLY A 155 -6.57 14.47 -12.26
N SER A 156 -7.59 13.98 -12.97
CA SER A 156 -8.97 14.48 -12.86
C SER A 156 -9.60 14.16 -11.50
N ALA A 157 -10.09 15.20 -10.81
CA ALA A 157 -10.85 15.07 -9.58
C ALA A 157 -12.14 14.26 -9.78
N ASP A 158 -12.81 14.44 -10.93
CA ASP A 158 -14.06 13.72 -11.25
C ASP A 158 -13.80 12.23 -11.47
N GLU A 159 -12.72 11.88 -12.19
CA GLU A 159 -12.34 10.48 -12.42
C GLU A 159 -11.91 9.78 -11.13
N PHE A 160 -11.22 10.51 -10.24
CA PHE A 160 -10.87 10.04 -8.91
C PHE A 160 -12.12 9.85 -8.04
N GLY A 161 -13.05 10.82 -8.05
CA GLY A 161 -14.32 10.74 -7.34
C GLY A 161 -15.19 9.57 -7.81
N ASN A 162 -15.30 9.35 -9.11
CA ASN A 162 -16.05 8.23 -9.67
C ASN A 162 -15.47 6.88 -9.23
N ALA A 163 -14.14 6.75 -9.22
CA ALA A 163 -13.47 5.54 -8.75
C ALA A 163 -13.67 5.32 -7.26
N ALA A 164 -13.48 6.36 -6.44
CA ALA A 164 -13.71 6.32 -5.01
C ALA A 164 -15.14 5.91 -4.66
N PHE A 165 -16.14 6.50 -5.34
CA PHE A 165 -17.54 6.19 -5.13
C PHE A 165 -17.87 4.71 -5.39
N ARG A 166 -17.34 4.14 -6.48
CA ARG A 166 -17.50 2.71 -6.79
C ARG A 166 -16.81 1.83 -5.75
N ILE A 167 -15.56 2.16 -5.39
CA ILE A 167 -14.74 1.36 -4.46
C ILE A 167 -15.35 1.34 -3.06
N LEU A 168 -15.71 2.50 -2.51
CA LEU A 168 -16.19 2.62 -1.14
C LEU A 168 -17.55 1.97 -0.92
N ASN A 169 -18.38 1.90 -1.97
CA ASN A 169 -19.71 1.31 -1.92
C ASN A 169 -19.77 -0.11 -2.54
N ASP A 170 -18.62 -0.74 -2.79
CA ASP A 170 -18.54 -2.12 -3.26
C ASP A 170 -19.02 -3.09 -2.16
N GLU A 171 -19.82 -4.09 -2.53
CA GLU A 171 -20.39 -5.07 -1.60
C GLU A 171 -19.34 -5.94 -0.89
N HIS A 172 -18.12 -6.01 -1.42
CA HIS A 172 -17.00 -6.73 -0.80
C HIS A 172 -16.28 -5.88 0.27
N GLY A 173 -16.52 -4.56 0.29
CA GLY A 173 -15.81 -3.58 1.12
C GLY A 173 -16.47 -3.25 2.46
N TRP A 174 -16.32 -1.99 2.86
CA TRP A 174 -16.84 -1.42 4.11
C TRP A 174 -18.37 -1.44 4.29
N PRO A 175 -19.22 -1.58 3.26
CA PRO A 175 -20.64 -1.92 3.46
C PRO A 175 -20.83 -3.16 4.33
N ARG A 176 -19.91 -4.13 4.30
CA ARG A 176 -19.93 -5.30 5.19
C ARG A 176 -19.67 -4.96 6.67
N ALA A 177 -19.11 -3.79 6.95
CA ALA A 177 -18.94 -3.24 8.30
C ALA A 177 -20.12 -2.33 8.72
N GLY A 178 -21.09 -2.09 7.83
CA GLY A 178 -22.22 -1.19 8.05
C GLY A 178 -22.00 0.24 7.53
N ALA A 179 -20.88 0.52 6.86
CA ALA A 179 -20.59 1.86 6.33
C ALA A 179 -21.14 2.06 4.91
N ILE A 180 -21.74 3.22 4.66
CA ILE A 180 -22.21 3.66 3.34
C ILE A 180 -21.60 5.03 3.07
N PHE A 181 -21.15 5.29 1.85
CA PHE A 181 -20.41 6.51 1.52
C PHE A 181 -21.11 7.32 0.44
N ASP A 182 -21.50 8.54 0.78
CA ASP A 182 -22.09 9.49 -0.15
C ASP A 182 -21.13 10.64 -0.42
N GLN A 183 -20.96 10.98 -1.69
CA GLN A 183 -20.07 12.07 -2.08
C GLN A 183 -20.83 13.39 -1.93
N SER A 184 -20.41 14.26 -1.02
CA SER A 184 -20.98 15.59 -0.86
C SER A 184 -20.33 16.60 -1.81
N THR A 185 -21.16 17.49 -2.36
CA THR A 185 -20.74 18.65 -3.16
C THR A 185 -21.04 19.99 -2.49
N ASP A 186 -21.69 19.99 -1.32
CA ASP A 186 -22.06 21.22 -0.58
C ASP A 186 -21.00 21.64 0.46
N GLY A 187 -19.93 20.83 0.60
CA GLY A 187 -18.83 21.07 1.54
C GLY A 187 -19.11 20.58 2.97
N ASN A 188 -20.30 20.07 3.26
CA ASN A 188 -20.61 19.40 4.51
C ASN A 188 -20.19 17.92 4.41
N CYS A 189 -18.97 17.63 4.86
CA CYS A 189 -18.38 16.31 4.78
C CYS A 189 -17.67 15.90 6.09
N ASP A 190 -17.81 14.62 6.43
CA ASP A 190 -17.16 13.96 7.55
C ASP A 190 -15.64 13.80 7.35
N PHE A 191 -15.19 13.80 6.10
CA PHE A 191 -13.79 13.84 5.70
C PHE A 191 -13.60 14.29 4.24
N ASN A 192 -12.37 14.71 3.92
CA ASN A 192 -11.90 14.92 2.56
C ASN A 192 -11.15 13.69 2.08
N LEU A 193 -11.47 13.22 0.88
CA LEU A 193 -10.68 12.26 0.14
C LEU A 193 -9.88 13.02 -0.92
N VAL A 194 -8.57 13.06 -0.74
CA VAL A 194 -7.67 13.98 -1.44
C VAL A 194 -6.75 13.21 -2.37
N LEU A 195 -6.73 13.55 -3.66
CA LEU A 195 -5.66 13.12 -4.56
C LEU A 195 -4.54 14.16 -4.53
N SER A 196 -3.34 13.77 -4.10
CA SER A 196 -2.23 14.69 -3.90
C SER A 196 -1.00 14.30 -4.70
N GLN A 197 -0.38 15.31 -5.32
CA GLN A 197 0.94 15.17 -5.92
C GLN A 197 1.95 14.71 -4.86
N ALA A 198 2.85 13.79 -5.23
CA ALA A 198 3.82 13.19 -4.31
C ALA A 198 4.65 14.22 -3.52
N SER A 199 5.06 15.32 -4.15
CA SER A 199 5.84 16.40 -3.52
C SER A 199 5.04 17.19 -2.47
N GLU A 200 3.71 17.14 -2.51
CA GLU A 200 2.82 17.87 -1.59
C GLU A 200 2.44 17.03 -0.36
N MET A 201 2.76 15.74 -0.33
CA MET A 201 2.34 14.83 0.75
C MET A 201 2.81 15.30 2.14
N THR A 202 4.07 15.74 2.25
CA THR A 202 4.66 16.21 3.52
C THR A 202 4.10 17.55 4.00
N SER A 203 3.32 18.25 3.16
CA SER A 203 2.63 19.48 3.57
C SER A 203 1.41 19.23 4.45
N PHE A 204 0.84 18.00 4.43
CA PHE A 204 -0.24 17.61 5.33
C PHE A 204 0.29 17.28 6.73
N SER A 205 1.41 16.57 6.80
CA SER A 205 2.12 16.28 8.05
C SER A 205 3.57 15.87 7.72
N PRO A 206 4.56 16.22 8.57
CA PRO A 206 5.92 15.71 8.43
C PRO A 206 6.04 14.19 8.58
N SER A 207 5.01 13.51 9.10
CA SER A 207 4.95 12.04 9.18
C SER A 207 4.53 11.37 7.87
N CYS A 208 3.90 12.09 6.94
CA CYS A 208 3.53 11.51 5.65
C CYS A 208 4.79 11.31 4.78
N SER A 209 4.82 10.21 4.06
CA SER A 209 5.85 9.94 3.05
C SER A 209 5.49 10.64 1.74
N VAL A 210 6.51 11.08 0.99
CA VAL A 210 6.32 11.48 -0.42
C VAL A 210 5.97 10.29 -1.33
N GLU A 211 6.15 9.06 -0.84
CA GLU A 211 6.03 7.85 -1.63
C GLU A 211 4.71 7.09 -1.42
N TYR A 212 4.03 7.29 -0.29
CA TYR A 212 2.86 6.53 0.12
C TYR A 212 1.69 7.46 0.45
N SER A 213 0.49 6.91 0.34
CA SER A 213 -0.74 7.53 0.87
C SER A 213 -0.67 7.66 2.39
N CYS A 214 -1.49 8.54 2.96
CA CYS A 214 -1.58 8.72 4.40
C CYS A 214 -2.93 9.29 4.81
N ARG A 215 -3.30 9.11 6.09
CA ARG A 215 -4.42 9.82 6.72
C ARG A 215 -3.91 10.83 7.75
N VAL A 216 -4.33 12.09 7.62
CA VAL A 216 -4.05 13.17 8.57
C VAL A 216 -5.32 13.91 8.90
N ASP A 217 -5.73 13.88 10.18
CA ASP A 217 -7.00 14.44 10.62
C ASP A 217 -8.15 14.03 9.69
N ASN A 218 -9.03 14.94 9.29
CA ASN A 218 -10.14 14.60 8.40
C ASN A 218 -9.72 14.47 6.92
N ASN A 219 -8.42 14.34 6.59
CA ASN A 219 -7.94 14.14 5.22
C ASN A 219 -7.44 12.71 5.03
N VAL A 220 -8.09 11.99 4.13
CA VAL A 220 -7.66 10.70 3.58
C VAL A 220 -6.93 11.02 2.28
N ILE A 221 -5.60 10.88 2.26
CA ILE A 221 -4.75 11.44 1.20
C ILE A 221 -4.15 10.31 0.37
N VAL A 222 -4.53 10.25 -0.89
CA VAL A 222 -4.01 9.31 -1.87
C VAL A 222 -2.87 9.96 -2.65
N ASN A 223 -1.72 9.29 -2.67
CA ASN A 223 -0.57 9.71 -3.45
C ASN A 223 -0.79 9.47 -4.96
N ASP A 224 -0.69 10.50 -5.79
CA ASP A 224 -0.99 10.45 -7.23
C ASP A 224 -0.04 9.55 -8.02
N ASP A 225 1.25 9.48 -7.66
CA ASP A 225 2.20 8.57 -8.31
C ASP A 225 1.78 7.10 -8.09
N ARG A 226 1.31 6.79 -6.87
CA ARG A 226 0.80 5.45 -6.53
C ARG A 226 -0.58 5.19 -7.09
N TRP A 227 -1.45 6.20 -7.17
CA TRP A 227 -2.75 6.10 -7.83
C TRP A 227 -2.63 5.73 -9.31
N ASN A 228 -1.60 6.24 -9.99
CA ASN A 228 -1.38 6.01 -11.42
C ASN A 228 -0.47 4.82 -11.71
N GLY A 229 0.47 4.50 -10.82
CA GLY A 229 1.49 3.46 -11.05
C GLY A 229 1.38 2.22 -10.16
N GLY A 230 0.62 2.28 -9.07
CA GLY A 230 0.64 1.28 -8.02
C GLY A 230 1.93 1.29 -7.20
N ALA A 231 1.94 0.53 -6.10
CA ALA A 231 3.17 0.24 -5.38
C ALA A 231 3.91 -0.94 -6.04
N GLN A 232 5.24 -0.84 -6.15
CA GLN A 232 6.06 -1.90 -6.76
C GLN A 232 5.86 -3.25 -6.06
N GLN A 233 5.72 -3.24 -4.75
CA GLN A 233 5.67 -4.44 -3.91
C GLN A 233 4.34 -5.17 -4.12
N TRP A 234 3.25 -4.41 -4.26
CA TRP A 234 1.95 -4.92 -4.66
C TRP A 234 1.97 -5.57 -6.04
N LEU A 235 2.53 -4.88 -7.04
CA LEU A 235 2.59 -5.38 -8.42
C LEU A 235 3.48 -6.64 -8.53
N ALA A 236 4.62 -6.65 -7.84
CA ALA A 236 5.52 -7.80 -7.81
C ALA A 236 4.88 -9.04 -7.16
N ALA A 237 3.91 -8.86 -6.27
CA ALA A 237 3.19 -9.95 -5.61
C ALA A 237 1.94 -10.43 -6.37
N GLY A 238 1.79 -10.04 -7.64
CA GLY A 238 0.66 -10.46 -8.48
C GLY A 238 -0.60 -9.59 -8.33
N GLY A 239 -0.48 -8.44 -7.65
CA GLY A 239 -1.47 -7.39 -7.73
C GLY A 239 -1.44 -6.66 -9.08
N ASN A 240 -2.52 -5.96 -9.41
CA ASN A 240 -2.57 -5.07 -10.57
C ASN A 240 -3.06 -3.67 -10.16
N LEU A 241 -2.99 -2.69 -11.07
CA LEU A 241 -3.30 -1.29 -10.77
C LEU A 241 -4.75 -1.07 -10.34
N ALA A 242 -5.72 -1.70 -11.02
CA ALA A 242 -7.14 -1.56 -10.65
C ALA A 242 -7.39 -2.06 -9.22
N ARG A 243 -6.81 -3.21 -8.87
CA ARG A 243 -6.92 -3.76 -7.51
C ARG A 243 -6.14 -2.92 -6.48
N TYR A 244 -5.00 -2.33 -6.87
CA TYR A 244 -4.26 -1.40 -6.01
C TYR A 244 -5.10 -0.17 -5.66
N ARG A 245 -5.79 0.42 -6.64
CA ARG A 245 -6.69 1.56 -6.43
C ARG A 245 -7.80 1.21 -5.43
N THR A 246 -8.39 0.03 -5.56
CA THR A 246 -9.37 -0.49 -4.58
C THR A 246 -8.75 -0.60 -3.19
N MET A 247 -7.59 -1.25 -3.09
CA MET A 247 -6.89 -1.47 -1.82
C MET A 247 -6.55 -0.16 -1.12
N VAL A 248 -5.90 0.78 -1.81
CA VAL A 248 -5.39 2.00 -1.17
C VAL A 248 -6.54 2.89 -0.68
N ILE A 249 -7.64 2.98 -1.42
CA ILE A 249 -8.82 3.73 -0.97
C ILE A 249 -9.42 3.06 0.28
N ASN A 250 -9.59 1.74 0.25
CA ASN A 250 -10.16 1.02 1.39
C ASN A 250 -9.26 1.07 2.62
N HIS A 251 -7.94 0.97 2.46
CA HIS A 251 -6.95 1.06 3.53
C HIS A 251 -6.98 2.43 4.21
N GLU A 252 -6.86 3.51 3.42
CA GLU A 252 -6.82 4.86 3.97
C GLU A 252 -8.16 5.28 4.60
N VAL A 253 -9.28 4.84 4.03
CA VAL A 253 -10.60 5.02 4.66
C VAL A 253 -10.76 4.12 5.89
N GLY A 254 -10.12 2.96 5.93
CA GLY A 254 -10.03 2.14 7.14
C GLY A 254 -9.47 2.94 8.32
N HIS A 255 -8.42 3.74 8.12
CA HIS A 255 -7.94 4.66 9.15
C HIS A 255 -8.98 5.70 9.56
N ARG A 256 -9.77 6.20 8.61
CA ARG A 256 -10.87 7.12 8.91
C ARG A 256 -11.98 6.45 9.73
N LEU A 257 -12.20 5.15 9.55
CA LEU A 257 -13.14 4.34 10.32
C LEU A 257 -12.59 3.88 11.68
N GLY A 258 -11.34 4.21 12.00
CA GLY A 258 -10.74 3.95 13.32
C GLY A 258 -9.68 2.85 13.34
N HIS A 259 -9.40 2.21 12.21
CA HIS A 259 -8.35 1.20 12.13
C HIS A 259 -6.94 1.80 12.19
N ILE A 260 -5.98 1.00 12.63
CA ILE A 260 -4.56 1.36 12.68
C ILE A 260 -3.72 0.40 11.84
N ASP A 261 -2.55 0.89 11.40
CA ASP A 261 -1.61 0.08 10.63
C ASP A 261 -1.24 -1.21 11.37
N ASN A 262 -1.25 -2.31 10.62
CA ASN A 262 -0.85 -3.62 11.08
C ASN A 262 -1.59 -4.08 12.36
N GLU A 263 -2.84 -3.63 12.55
CA GLU A 263 -3.71 -4.06 13.66
C GLU A 263 -3.80 -5.60 13.72
N THR A 264 -4.05 -6.20 12.56
CA THR A 264 -3.88 -7.64 12.34
C THR A 264 -2.68 -7.81 11.43
N THR A 265 -1.78 -8.73 11.79
CA THR A 265 -0.60 -9.05 10.99
C THR A 265 -0.88 -10.20 10.02
N CYS A 266 -0.07 -10.31 8.96
CA CYS A 266 -0.14 -11.41 8.01
C CYS A 266 -0.18 -12.78 8.74
N ALA A 267 -1.20 -13.59 8.44
CA ALA A 267 -1.41 -14.90 9.07
C ALA A 267 -0.43 -15.98 8.56
N GLY A 268 0.41 -15.65 7.58
CA GLY A 268 1.44 -16.51 7.03
C GLY A 268 1.35 -16.65 5.51
N GLU A 269 2.31 -17.40 4.96
CA GLU A 269 2.48 -17.53 3.52
C GLU A 269 1.21 -18.01 2.81
N GLY A 270 0.84 -17.32 1.73
CA GLY A 270 -0.29 -17.68 0.87
C GLY A 270 -1.67 -17.32 1.41
N GLN A 271 -1.78 -16.84 2.65
CA GLN A 271 -3.00 -16.24 3.19
C GLN A 271 -3.22 -14.83 2.62
N LEU A 272 -4.46 -14.34 2.64
CA LEU A 272 -4.72 -12.94 2.28
C LEU A 272 -4.11 -12.02 3.35
N ALA A 273 -3.48 -10.94 2.90
CA ALA A 273 -3.05 -9.88 3.80
C ALA A 273 -4.30 -9.22 4.43
N PRO A 274 -4.27 -8.90 5.73
CA PRO A 274 -5.23 -7.96 6.31
C PRO A 274 -5.23 -6.64 5.52
N LEU A 275 -6.40 -6.02 5.34
CA LEU A 275 -6.50 -4.77 4.59
C LEU A 275 -5.62 -3.69 5.22
N MET A 276 -5.58 -3.64 6.55
CA MET A 276 -4.83 -2.64 7.32
C MET A 276 -3.33 -2.98 7.46
N GLN A 277 -2.86 -4.05 6.83
CA GLN A 277 -1.41 -4.23 6.61
C GLN A 277 -0.92 -3.20 5.60
N GLU A 278 0.30 -2.69 5.77
CA GLU A 278 0.94 -1.73 4.85
C GLU A 278 1.38 -2.41 3.53
N GLN A 279 0.42 -2.92 2.76
CA GLN A 279 0.65 -3.73 1.55
C GLN A 279 1.36 -2.97 0.42
N SER A 280 1.40 -1.63 0.48
CA SER A 280 2.23 -0.81 -0.41
C SER A 280 3.73 -0.96 -0.11
N MET A 281 4.10 -1.37 1.11
CA MET A 281 5.47 -1.47 1.60
C MET A 281 5.96 -2.92 1.69
N HIS A 282 5.17 -3.82 2.27
CA HIS A 282 5.51 -5.23 2.38
C HIS A 282 4.27 -6.12 2.62
N LEU A 283 4.38 -7.38 2.21
CA LEU A 283 3.30 -8.37 2.34
C LEU A 283 3.60 -9.49 3.34
N ASP A 284 4.84 -9.60 3.82
CA ASP A 284 5.24 -10.61 4.82
C ASP A 284 4.85 -12.07 4.45
N GLY A 285 4.85 -12.38 3.15
CA GLY A 285 4.47 -13.69 2.61
C GLY A 285 2.99 -13.85 2.29
N CYS A 286 2.13 -12.92 2.72
CA CYS A 286 0.74 -12.91 2.34
C CYS A 286 0.53 -12.56 0.85
N LYS A 287 -0.63 -12.94 0.33
CA LYS A 287 -1.14 -12.49 -0.97
C LYS A 287 -1.81 -11.14 -0.82
N VAL A 288 -1.69 -10.33 -1.87
CA VAL A 288 -2.39 -9.05 -2.01
C VAL A 288 -3.90 -9.18 -1.77
N ASN A 289 -4.48 -8.22 -1.06
CA ASN A 289 -5.90 -8.16 -0.72
C ASN A 289 -6.39 -6.71 -0.68
N GLU A 290 -7.49 -6.42 -1.38
CA GLU A 290 -8.05 -5.09 -1.55
C GLU A 290 -9.30 -4.78 -0.71
N TYR A 291 -9.78 -5.75 0.08
CA TYR A 291 -11.00 -5.64 0.88
C TYR A 291 -10.77 -6.07 2.33
N PRO A 292 -11.55 -5.55 3.31
CA PRO A 292 -11.40 -5.93 4.71
C PRO A 292 -11.71 -7.42 4.92
N LEU A 293 -10.87 -8.08 5.72
CA LEU A 293 -11.16 -9.42 6.25
C LEU A 293 -12.33 -9.37 7.23
N ASP A 294 -12.95 -10.51 7.50
CA ASP A 294 -14.08 -10.61 8.46
C ASP A 294 -13.71 -10.07 9.85
N SER A 295 -12.45 -10.24 10.27
CA SER A 295 -11.91 -9.70 11.52
C SER A 295 -11.79 -8.18 11.55
N GLU A 296 -11.78 -7.53 10.38
CA GLU A 296 -11.65 -6.08 10.21
C GLU A 296 -13.02 -5.40 10.03
N LEU A 297 -14.14 -6.14 10.05
CA LEU A 297 -15.46 -5.56 9.85
C LEU A 297 -15.99 -4.88 11.11
N TRP A 298 -15.40 -3.77 11.51
CA TRP A 298 -15.85 -2.93 12.61
C TRP A 298 -15.64 -1.44 12.30
N ILE A 299 -16.28 -0.57 13.08
CA ILE A 299 -16.17 0.89 12.97
C ILE A 299 -15.97 1.45 14.38
N GLY A 300 -14.99 2.34 14.56
CA GLY A 300 -14.56 2.90 15.85
C GLY A 300 -15.21 4.23 16.22
#